data_AF-A0A527J2K8-F1
#
_entry.id   AF-A0A527J2K8-F1
#
_cell.length_a   1.000
_cell.length_b   1.000
_cell.length_c   1.000
_cell.angle_alpha   90.00
_cell.angle_beta   90.00
_cell.angle_gamma   90.00
#
_symmetry.space_group_name_H-M   'P 1'
#
loop_
_entity.id
_entity.type
_entity.pdbx_description
1 polymer ?
#
loop_
_entity_poly.entity_id
_entity_poly.type
_entity_poly.pdbx_seq_one_letter_code
_entity_poly.pdbx_strand_id
1 'polypeptide(L)'
;MSRPFALLLATFFIAFVASTARAEGPVTVVDNPAVLAALDAGGFGFADVLGVDGEDRLKTLYDEAPAYHAIVDIVASDVAALRAEMKAGGRPLYEVTDGNVGRIMDVRWLKTDAARFRLVGVVNRLDRRDFMPLQGDRSCGEVRFIYRLAYSFRKNGKLLASRLPFNFNAVYSAAPDADGGCVGTAGRWAPQLDESVD
;
A
#
# COMPACT_ATOMS: atom_id res chain seq x y z
N MET A 1 -57.90 34.76 -14.64
CA MET A 1 -57.43 36.11 -14.22
C MET A 1 -56.49 35.88 -13.04
N SER A 2 -55.17 35.85 -13.27
CA SER A 2 -54.18 36.95 -13.14
C SER A 2 -53.32 36.81 -11.87
N ARG A 3 -52.04 36.48 -12.11
CA ARG A 3 -50.80 36.34 -11.30
C ARG A 3 -50.64 37.28 -10.07
N PRO A 4 -49.85 36.90 -9.03
CA PRO A 4 -48.37 37.05 -9.03
C PRO A 4 -47.62 35.84 -8.42
N PHE A 5 -46.51 35.36 -8.98
CA PHE A 5 -45.13 35.81 -8.73
C PHE A 5 -44.72 35.82 -7.24
N ALA A 6 -44.19 34.70 -6.75
CA ALA A 6 -43.22 34.67 -5.65
C ALA A 6 -42.30 33.46 -5.82
N LEU A 7 -41.06 33.77 -6.22
CA LEU A 7 -39.90 32.89 -6.13
C LEU A 7 -39.78 32.30 -4.72
N LEU A 8 -39.30 31.07 -4.63
CA LEU A 8 -38.24 30.66 -3.69
C LEU A 8 -37.74 29.28 -4.14
N LEU A 9 -36.80 29.31 -5.10
CA LEU A 9 -35.88 28.19 -5.31
C LEU A 9 -35.06 28.04 -4.01
N ALA A 10 -35.32 26.99 -3.24
CA ALA A 10 -34.40 26.57 -2.18
C ALA A 10 -33.23 25.82 -2.85
N THR A 11 -32.23 26.58 -3.30
CA THR A 11 -30.90 26.06 -3.63
C THR A 11 -30.25 25.54 -2.35
N PHE A 12 -30.36 24.24 -2.10
CA PHE A 12 -29.48 23.53 -1.17
C PHE A 12 -28.07 23.52 -1.79
N PHE A 13 -27.30 24.58 -1.53
CA PHE A 13 -25.84 24.54 -1.62
C PHE A 13 -25.35 23.59 -0.53
N ILE A 14 -25.21 22.31 -0.87
CA ILE A 14 -24.35 21.41 -0.09
C ILE A 14 -22.93 21.93 -0.34
N ALA A 15 -22.46 22.78 0.56
CA ALA A 15 -21.05 23.07 0.67
C ALA A 15 -20.36 21.74 1.00
N PHE A 16 -19.71 21.16 -0.01
CA PHE A 16 -18.63 20.21 0.22
C PHE A 16 -17.55 20.97 0.96
N VAL A 17 -17.66 21.02 2.29
CA VAL A 17 -16.53 21.31 3.15
C VAL A 17 -15.61 20.10 2.98
N ALA A 18 -14.75 20.16 1.98
CA ALA A 18 -13.58 19.32 1.95
C ALA A 18 -12.82 19.66 3.23
N SER A 19 -12.93 18.80 4.24
CA SER A 19 -12.01 18.85 5.37
C SER A 19 -10.61 18.66 4.79
N THR A 20 -9.91 19.76 4.54
CA THR A 20 -8.48 19.74 4.32
C THR A 20 -7.89 19.34 5.66
N ALA A 21 -7.73 18.04 5.86
CA ALA A 21 -7.01 17.51 7.00
C ALA A 21 -5.56 17.98 6.84
N ARG A 22 -5.24 19.12 7.46
CA ARG A 22 -3.88 19.62 7.57
C ARG A 22 -3.23 18.88 8.72
N ALA A 23 -2.05 18.31 8.47
CA ALA A 23 -1.25 17.75 9.54
C ALA A 23 -0.80 18.91 10.45
N GLU A 24 -0.98 18.75 11.76
CA GLU A 24 -0.59 19.76 12.77
C GLU A 24 0.90 19.62 13.15
N GLY A 25 1.52 18.50 12.76
CA GLY A 25 2.94 18.19 12.94
C GLY A 25 3.47 17.30 11.82
N PRO A 26 4.74 16.86 11.89
CA PRO A 26 5.35 16.05 10.85
C PRO A 26 4.54 14.79 10.52
N VAL A 27 4.34 14.56 9.23
CA VAL A 27 3.65 13.39 8.69
C VAL A 27 4.57 12.19 8.84
N THR A 28 4.20 11.28 9.74
CA THR A 28 4.92 10.02 9.98
C THR A 28 4.28 8.85 9.25
N VAL A 29 2.96 8.91 9.01
CA VAL A 29 2.20 7.89 8.31
C VAL A 29 1.19 8.57 7.39
N VAL A 30 1.13 8.11 6.15
CA VAL A 30 0.06 8.41 5.20
C VAL A 30 -0.76 7.14 5.01
N ASP A 31 -2.02 7.15 5.45
CA ASP A 31 -2.96 6.03 5.34
C ASP A 31 -4.30 6.42 4.68
N ASN A 32 -4.43 7.68 4.26
CA ASN A 32 -5.63 8.17 3.57
C ASN A 32 -5.83 7.44 2.23
N PRO A 33 -6.95 6.71 2.03
CA PRO A 33 -7.14 5.89 0.84
C PRO A 33 -7.12 6.66 -0.49
N ALA A 34 -7.55 7.92 -0.51
CA ALA A 34 -7.57 8.73 -1.73
C ALA A 34 -6.15 9.17 -2.11
N VAL A 35 -5.35 9.59 -1.13
CA VAL A 35 -3.93 9.94 -1.34
C VAL A 35 -3.15 8.71 -1.80
N LEU A 36 -3.35 7.56 -1.15
CA LEU A 36 -2.67 6.33 -1.54
C LEU A 36 -3.06 5.85 -2.93
N ALA A 37 -4.33 6.01 -3.33
CA ALA A 37 -4.76 5.71 -4.69
C ALA A 37 -4.13 6.65 -5.73
N ALA A 38 -3.96 7.94 -5.39
CA ALA A 38 -3.29 8.91 -6.25
C ALA A 38 -1.79 8.60 -6.40
N LEU A 39 -1.12 8.19 -5.30
CA LEU A 39 0.28 7.74 -5.35
C LEU A 39 0.44 6.45 -6.17
N ASP A 40 -0.42 5.46 -5.94
CA ASP A 40 -0.43 4.19 -6.71
C ASP A 40 -0.57 4.48 -8.22
N ALA A 41 -1.49 5.36 -8.62
CA ALA A 41 -1.65 5.79 -10.01
C ALA A 41 -0.52 6.71 -10.53
N GLY A 42 0.27 7.30 -9.63
CA GLY A 42 1.38 8.22 -9.93
C GLY A 42 2.73 7.54 -10.09
N GLY A 43 2.79 6.21 -10.22
CA GLY A 43 4.03 5.45 -10.38
C GLY A 43 4.61 4.92 -9.06
N PHE A 44 3.80 4.81 -8.01
CA PHE A 44 4.16 4.15 -6.75
C PHE A 44 3.33 2.88 -6.50
N GLY A 45 2.74 2.32 -7.56
CA GLY A 45 2.08 1.03 -7.53
C GLY A 45 3.08 -0.10 -7.32
N PHE A 46 2.57 -1.30 -7.02
CA PHE A 46 3.45 -2.43 -6.71
C PHE A 46 4.27 -2.90 -7.93
N ALA A 47 3.73 -2.77 -9.15
CA ALA A 47 4.46 -3.08 -10.37
C ALA A 47 5.67 -2.14 -10.58
N ASP A 48 5.51 -0.84 -10.26
CA ASP A 48 6.58 0.16 -10.35
C ASP A 48 7.75 -0.16 -9.42
N VAL A 49 7.47 -0.66 -8.21
CA VAL A 49 8.49 -1.13 -7.26
C VAL A 49 9.36 -2.23 -7.86
N LEU A 50 8.78 -3.06 -8.74
CA LEU A 50 9.45 -4.15 -9.42
C LEU A 50 10.07 -3.73 -10.76
N GLY A 51 9.95 -2.45 -11.15
CA GLY A 51 10.43 -1.92 -12.42
C GLY A 51 9.66 -2.44 -13.63
N VAL A 52 8.40 -2.82 -13.46
CA VAL A 52 7.52 -3.29 -14.54
C VAL A 52 6.43 -2.27 -14.77
N ASP A 53 6.38 -1.74 -16.00
CA ASP A 53 5.30 -0.86 -16.44
C ASP A 53 4.04 -1.66 -16.73
N GLY A 54 2.88 -1.13 -16.34
CA GLY A 54 1.59 -1.67 -16.76
C GLY A 54 0.79 -2.36 -15.65
N GLU A 55 0.28 -3.55 -15.94
CA GLU A 55 -0.78 -4.16 -15.14
C GLU A 55 -0.28 -4.81 -13.85
N ASP A 56 -0.83 -4.40 -12.70
CA ASP A 56 -0.42 -4.86 -11.36
C ASP A 56 -1.05 -6.19 -10.92
N ARG A 57 -1.69 -6.92 -11.84
CA ARG A 57 -2.26 -8.25 -11.55
C ARG A 57 -1.14 -9.25 -11.29
N LEU A 58 -1.29 -10.07 -10.25
CA LEU A 58 -0.18 -10.87 -9.74
C LEU A 58 0.25 -11.99 -10.68
N LYS A 59 -0.64 -12.48 -11.55
CA LYS A 59 -0.24 -13.42 -12.59
C LYS A 59 0.71 -12.77 -13.61
N THR A 60 0.37 -11.58 -14.12
CA THR A 60 1.25 -10.83 -15.03
C THR A 60 2.61 -10.57 -14.38
N LEU A 61 2.62 -10.08 -13.13
CA LEU A 61 3.87 -9.87 -12.40
C LEU A 61 4.67 -11.17 -12.19
N TYR A 62 3.99 -12.31 -11.94
CA TYR A 62 4.66 -13.59 -11.78
C TYR A 62 5.30 -14.08 -13.08
N ASP A 63 4.63 -13.86 -14.21
CA ASP A 63 5.11 -14.28 -15.52
C ASP A 63 6.22 -13.35 -16.05
N GLU A 64 6.14 -12.04 -15.77
CA GLU A 64 6.94 -11.01 -16.42
C GLU A 64 8.02 -10.37 -15.54
N ALA A 65 7.88 -10.40 -14.21
CA ALA A 65 8.83 -9.77 -13.28
C ALA A 65 9.69 -10.83 -12.56
N PRO A 66 10.96 -11.05 -12.96
CA PRO A 66 11.81 -12.10 -12.38
C PRO A 66 11.99 -12.00 -10.86
N ALA A 67 12.09 -10.77 -10.35
CA ALA A 67 12.20 -10.52 -8.90
C ALA A 67 10.93 -10.99 -8.16
N TYR A 68 9.75 -10.72 -8.69
CA TYR A 68 8.50 -11.15 -8.07
C TYR A 68 8.33 -12.66 -8.16
N HIS A 69 8.64 -13.27 -9.30
CA HIS A 69 8.64 -14.73 -9.45
C HIS A 69 9.50 -15.39 -8.36
N ALA A 70 10.75 -14.94 -8.20
CA ALA A 70 11.66 -15.47 -7.20
C ALA A 70 11.12 -15.33 -5.76
N ILE A 71 10.54 -14.17 -5.42
CA ILE A 71 9.91 -13.93 -4.11
C ILE A 71 8.76 -14.93 -3.88
N VAL A 72 7.87 -15.11 -4.86
CA VAL A 72 6.73 -16.00 -4.72
C VAL A 72 7.17 -17.45 -4.56
N ASP A 73 8.22 -17.88 -5.26
CA ASP A 73 8.74 -19.25 -5.14
C ASP A 73 9.40 -19.52 -3.79
N ILE A 74 10.13 -18.54 -3.23
CA ILE A 74 10.66 -18.61 -1.87
C ILE A 74 9.51 -18.74 -0.86
N VAL A 75 8.51 -17.85 -0.94
CA VAL A 75 7.34 -17.90 -0.05
C VAL A 75 6.59 -19.23 -0.19
N ALA A 76 6.43 -19.74 -1.41
CA ALA A 76 5.77 -21.03 -1.64
C ALA A 76 6.54 -22.19 -1.00
N SER A 77 7.86 -22.19 -1.12
CA SER A 77 8.74 -23.16 -0.47
C SER A 77 8.62 -23.10 1.06
N ASP A 78 8.70 -21.91 1.64
CA ASP A 78 8.61 -21.73 3.10
C ASP A 78 7.26 -22.16 3.67
N VAL A 79 6.17 -21.81 2.98
CA VAL A 79 4.81 -22.23 3.34
C VAL A 79 4.67 -23.75 3.25
N ALA A 80 5.25 -24.40 2.24
CA ALA A 80 5.23 -25.85 2.09
C ALA A 80 6.04 -26.55 3.19
N ALA A 81 7.23 -26.03 3.52
CA ALA A 81 8.07 -26.52 4.60
C ALA A 81 7.35 -26.41 5.96
N LEU A 82 6.77 -25.25 6.26
CA LEU A 82 6.00 -25.02 7.48
C LEU A 82 4.82 -25.99 7.59
N ARG A 83 4.09 -26.24 6.50
CA ARG A 83 3.00 -27.21 6.50
C ARG A 83 3.49 -28.62 6.83
N ALA A 84 4.60 -29.04 6.24
CA ALA A 84 5.18 -30.36 6.47
C ALA A 84 5.62 -30.52 7.94
N GLU A 85 6.30 -29.51 8.49
CA GLU A 85 6.72 -29.47 9.90
C GLU A 85 5.52 -29.56 10.85
N MET A 86 4.51 -28.72 10.63
CA MET A 86 3.30 -28.69 11.45
C MET A 86 2.52 -30.00 11.39
N LYS A 87 2.46 -30.64 10.21
CA LYS A 87 1.87 -31.97 10.05
C LYS A 87 2.66 -33.03 10.83
N ALA A 88 4.00 -33.01 10.75
CA ALA A 88 4.85 -33.93 11.51
C ALA A 88 4.70 -33.74 13.03
N GLY A 89 4.46 -32.51 13.49
CA GLY A 89 4.13 -32.18 14.87
C GLY A 89 2.68 -32.45 15.29
N GLY A 90 1.87 -33.12 14.47
CA GLY A 90 0.49 -33.49 14.80
C GLY A 90 -0.54 -32.35 14.72
N ARG A 91 -0.17 -31.20 14.13
CA ARG A 91 -1.02 -30.00 13.99
C ARG A 91 -1.19 -29.61 12.51
N PRO A 92 -1.90 -30.39 11.70
CA PRO A 92 -2.03 -30.12 10.26
C PRO A 92 -2.67 -28.75 9.99
N LEU A 93 -2.15 -28.06 8.96
CA LEU A 93 -2.65 -26.77 8.50
C LEU A 93 -3.41 -26.91 7.19
N TYR A 94 -4.47 -26.11 7.04
CA TYR A 94 -5.39 -26.15 5.91
C TYR A 94 -5.61 -24.75 5.31
N GLU A 95 -5.85 -24.68 4.00
CA GLU A 95 -6.09 -23.43 3.26
C GLU A 95 -7.51 -22.90 3.40
N VAL A 96 -8.50 -23.80 3.43
CA VAL A 96 -9.93 -23.46 3.43
C VAL A 96 -10.62 -24.28 4.50
N THR A 97 -11.09 -23.64 5.57
CA THR A 97 -11.83 -24.31 6.65
C THR A 97 -12.85 -23.40 7.34
N ASP A 98 -13.97 -24.00 7.73
CA ASP A 98 -14.81 -23.56 8.83
C ASP A 98 -14.27 -24.13 10.16
N GLY A 99 -14.42 -23.39 11.26
CA GLY A 99 -14.01 -23.82 12.60
C GLY A 99 -12.59 -23.44 13.06
N ASN A 100 -12.23 -23.96 14.24
CA ASN A 100 -10.99 -23.66 14.99
C ASN A 100 -9.86 -24.65 14.64
N VAL A 101 -9.44 -24.64 13.38
CA VAL A 101 -8.29 -25.43 12.90
C VAL A 101 -7.15 -24.52 12.44
N GLY A 102 -5.94 -25.06 12.40
CA GLY A 102 -4.77 -24.32 11.94
C GLY A 102 -4.93 -23.92 10.47
N ARG A 103 -4.74 -22.63 10.19
CA ARG A 103 -4.85 -22.08 8.83
C ARG A 103 -3.49 -21.73 8.27
N ILE A 104 -3.34 -21.93 6.98
CA ILE A 104 -2.16 -21.51 6.23
C ILE A 104 -2.61 -20.81 4.95
N MET A 105 -1.80 -19.86 4.47
CA MET A 105 -2.10 -19.13 3.26
C MET A 105 -2.11 -20.06 2.04
N ASP A 106 -3.12 -19.90 1.18
CA ASP A 106 -3.11 -20.45 -0.16
C ASP A 106 -2.22 -19.58 -1.06
N VAL A 107 -1.04 -20.10 -1.40
CA VAL A 107 -0.02 -19.38 -2.20
C VAL A 107 -0.47 -19.10 -3.63
N ARG A 108 -1.54 -19.75 -4.11
CA ARG A 108 -2.12 -19.44 -5.44
C ARG A 108 -2.67 -18.03 -5.53
N TRP A 109 -3.00 -17.40 -4.39
CA TRP A 109 -3.35 -15.98 -4.36
C TRP A 109 -2.23 -15.06 -4.83
N LEU A 110 -0.97 -15.50 -4.82
CA LEU A 110 0.18 -14.75 -5.32
C LEU A 110 0.45 -14.98 -6.82
N LYS A 111 -0.36 -15.81 -7.50
CA LYS A 111 -0.16 -16.19 -8.91
C LYS A 111 -1.46 -16.07 -9.74
N THR A 112 -2.39 -15.22 -9.33
CA THR A 112 -3.73 -15.11 -9.94
C THR A 112 -4.02 -13.71 -10.49
N ASP A 113 -4.76 -13.65 -11.60
CA ASP A 113 -5.31 -12.41 -12.15
C ASP A 113 -6.36 -11.75 -11.25
N ALA A 114 -6.97 -12.51 -10.34
CA ALA A 114 -8.00 -11.98 -9.46
C ALA A 114 -7.44 -11.10 -8.32
N ALA A 115 -6.11 -11.06 -8.15
CA ALA A 115 -5.45 -10.41 -7.04
C ALA A 115 -4.39 -9.40 -7.50
N ARG A 116 -4.09 -8.45 -6.62
CA ARG A 116 -3.05 -7.43 -6.75
C ARG A 116 -2.58 -6.96 -5.38
N PHE A 117 -1.42 -6.31 -5.34
CA PHE A 117 -0.90 -5.63 -4.16
C PHE A 117 -1.29 -4.16 -4.19
N ARG A 118 -2.14 -3.74 -3.25
CA ARG A 118 -2.58 -2.35 -3.15
C ARG A 118 -1.67 -1.57 -2.21
N LEU A 119 -1.28 -0.36 -2.57
CA LEU A 119 -0.65 0.56 -1.62
C LEU A 119 -1.66 0.89 -0.49
N VAL A 120 -1.31 0.57 0.75
CA VAL A 120 -2.16 0.77 1.94
C VAL A 120 -1.51 1.66 3.00
N GLY A 121 -0.26 2.07 2.81
CA GLY A 121 0.35 3.06 3.66
C GLY A 121 1.73 3.48 3.15
N VAL A 122 2.10 4.72 3.45
CA VAL A 122 3.47 5.22 3.33
C VAL A 122 3.92 5.64 4.72
N VAL A 123 5.06 5.13 5.17
CA VAL A 123 5.58 5.38 6.51
C VAL A 123 6.92 6.09 6.40
N ASN A 124 6.98 7.27 7.00
CA ASN A 124 8.18 8.06 7.10
C ASN A 124 8.98 7.64 8.34
N ARG A 125 10.20 7.20 8.13
CA ARG A 125 11.11 6.66 9.15
C ARG A 125 12.44 7.40 9.13
N LEU A 126 12.42 8.74 9.08
CA LEU A 126 13.66 9.53 9.23
C LEU A 126 14.33 9.32 10.58
N ASP A 127 13.61 8.84 11.60
CA ASP A 127 14.18 8.37 12.87
C ASP A 127 15.23 7.26 12.68
N ARG A 128 15.20 6.54 11.56
CA ARG A 128 16.21 5.53 11.22
C ARG A 128 17.58 6.12 10.91
N ARG A 129 17.67 7.42 10.62
CA ARG A 129 18.92 8.14 10.35
C ARG A 129 20.00 7.84 11.39
N ASP A 130 19.63 7.79 12.68
CA ASP A 130 20.59 7.57 13.78
C ASP A 130 21.34 6.24 13.68
N PHE A 131 20.79 5.27 12.94
CA PHE A 131 21.37 3.96 12.74
C PHE A 131 22.07 3.80 11.38
N MET A 132 21.80 4.66 10.40
CA MET A 132 22.35 4.55 9.04
C MET A 132 23.89 4.67 9.01
N PRO A 133 24.53 5.61 9.75
CA PRO A 133 25.99 5.71 9.78
C PRO A 133 26.69 4.46 10.31
N LEU A 134 26.04 3.70 11.19
CA LEU A 134 26.58 2.43 11.72
C LEU A 134 26.73 1.36 10.63
N GLN A 135 26.01 1.51 9.52
CA GLN A 135 26.04 0.63 8.35
C GLN A 135 26.83 1.26 7.19
N GLY A 136 27.46 2.42 7.41
CA GLY A 136 28.17 3.17 6.36
C GLY A 136 27.23 3.90 5.38
N ASP A 137 25.93 3.98 5.68
CA ASP A 137 24.95 4.71 4.88
C ASP A 137 24.85 6.18 5.37
N ARG A 138 24.82 7.12 4.42
CA ARG A 138 24.69 8.57 4.65
C ARG A 138 23.27 9.08 4.38
N SER A 139 22.31 8.18 4.18
CA SER A 139 20.90 8.51 4.02
C SER A 139 20.29 9.18 5.26
N CYS A 140 19.19 9.88 5.05
CA CYS A 140 18.46 10.60 6.08
C CYS A 140 17.44 9.73 6.83
N GLY A 141 17.59 8.40 6.76
CA GLY A 141 16.65 7.42 7.29
C GLY A 141 15.91 6.69 6.17
N GLU A 142 14.66 6.29 6.43
CA GLU A 142 13.92 5.43 5.52
C GLU A 142 12.53 5.99 5.18
N VAL A 143 12.01 5.66 4.00
CA VAL A 143 10.59 5.78 3.65
C VAL A 143 10.11 4.41 3.22
N ARG A 144 8.94 4.00 3.72
CA ARG A 144 8.43 2.65 3.52
C ARG A 144 7.07 2.68 2.84
N PHE A 145 6.91 1.88 1.79
CA PHE A 145 5.64 1.69 1.10
C PHE A 145 5.09 0.32 1.48
N ILE A 146 3.92 0.32 2.09
CA ILE A 146 3.26 -0.88 2.58
C ILE A 146 2.17 -1.27 1.59
N TYR A 147 2.34 -2.43 0.97
CA TYR A 147 1.37 -3.00 0.05
C TYR A 147 0.66 -4.16 0.72
N ARG A 148 -0.65 -4.26 0.53
CA ARG A 148 -1.46 -5.36 1.06
C ARG A 148 -2.13 -6.12 -0.07
N LEU A 149 -2.03 -7.44 0.02
CA LEU A 149 -2.69 -8.34 -0.91
C LEU A 149 -4.21 -8.13 -0.86
N ALA A 150 -4.81 -7.91 -2.02
CA ALA A 150 -6.24 -7.76 -2.18
C ALA A 150 -6.71 -8.51 -3.42
N TYR A 151 -7.96 -8.96 -3.40
CA TYR A 151 -8.61 -9.55 -4.57
C TYR A 151 -9.89 -8.81 -4.92
N SER A 152 -10.27 -8.91 -6.18
CA SER A 152 -11.53 -8.39 -6.70
C SER A 152 -11.91 -9.15 -7.97
N PHE A 153 -13.01 -9.90 -7.94
CA PHE A 153 -13.53 -10.60 -9.11
C PHE A 153 -15.05 -10.73 -9.05
N ARG A 154 -15.70 -10.94 -10.21
CA ARG A 154 -17.15 -11.17 -10.27
C ARG A 154 -17.48 -12.65 -10.26
N LYS A 155 -18.46 -13.05 -9.44
CA LYS A 155 -19.01 -14.41 -9.40
C LYS A 155 -20.53 -14.33 -9.32
N ASN A 156 -21.25 -14.99 -10.23
CA ASN A 156 -22.72 -14.98 -10.31
C ASN A 156 -23.32 -13.57 -10.29
N GLY A 157 -22.72 -12.64 -11.06
CA GLY A 157 -23.15 -11.24 -11.13
C GLY A 157 -22.79 -10.37 -9.92
N LYS A 158 -22.20 -10.94 -8.85
CA LYS A 158 -21.79 -10.19 -7.65
C LYS A 158 -20.28 -9.92 -7.68
N LEU A 159 -19.87 -8.71 -7.31
CA LEU A 159 -18.47 -8.38 -7.08
C LEU A 159 -18.06 -8.92 -5.71
N LEU A 160 -17.07 -9.82 -5.70
CA LEU A 160 -16.42 -10.31 -4.49
C LEU A 160 -15.06 -9.64 -4.40
N ALA A 161 -14.84 -8.90 -3.32
CA ALA A 161 -13.57 -8.24 -3.06
C ALA A 161 -13.25 -8.28 -1.55
N SER A 162 -11.98 -8.50 -1.23
CA SER A 162 -11.49 -8.43 0.15
C SER A 162 -9.98 -8.22 0.19
N ARG A 163 -9.45 -7.99 1.39
CA ARG A 163 -8.02 -7.87 1.67
C ARG A 163 -7.55 -9.11 2.43
N LEU A 164 -6.41 -9.66 2.04
CA LEU A 164 -5.78 -10.81 2.70
C LEU A 164 -4.72 -10.32 3.69
N PRO A 165 -4.36 -11.12 4.72
CA PRO A 165 -3.36 -10.76 5.72
C PRO A 165 -1.93 -11.07 5.20
N PHE A 166 -1.61 -10.59 4.00
CA PHE A 166 -0.25 -10.67 3.44
C PHE A 166 0.16 -9.26 3.00
N ASN A 167 1.32 -8.82 3.45
CA ASN A 167 1.83 -7.48 3.15
C ASN A 167 3.24 -7.55 2.59
N PHE A 168 3.52 -6.66 1.65
CA PHE A 168 4.86 -6.36 1.17
C PHE A 168 5.29 -5.00 1.71
N ASN A 169 6.54 -4.89 2.14
CA ASN A 169 7.10 -3.64 2.64
C ASN A 169 8.32 -3.28 1.78
N ALA A 170 8.15 -2.30 0.90
CA ALA A 170 9.25 -1.74 0.12
C ALA A 170 9.93 -0.64 0.94
N VAL A 171 11.22 -0.79 1.20
CA VAL A 171 11.99 0.13 2.04
C VAL A 171 12.96 0.91 1.15
N TYR A 172 12.88 2.24 1.21
CA TYR A 172 13.74 3.15 0.48
C TYR A 172 14.59 3.97 1.44
N SER A 173 15.87 4.14 1.14
CA SER A 173 16.72 5.10 1.83
C SER A 173 16.31 6.52 1.44
N ALA A 174 16.07 7.38 2.42
CA ALA A 174 15.76 8.78 2.18
C ALA A 174 17.04 9.52 1.75
N ALA A 175 17.04 10.06 0.53
CA ALA A 175 18.21 10.77 0.01
C ALA A 175 18.56 12.00 0.87
N PRO A 176 19.86 12.31 1.04
CA PRO A 176 20.27 13.58 1.61
C PRO A 176 19.97 14.74 0.67
N ASP A 177 19.98 15.93 1.24
CA ASP A 177 19.96 17.19 0.51
C ASP A 177 21.26 17.34 -0.32
N ALA A 178 21.29 18.32 -1.23
CA ALA A 178 22.43 18.54 -2.13
C ALA A 178 23.74 18.86 -1.38
N ASP A 179 23.64 19.44 -0.17
CA ASP A 179 24.76 19.72 0.73
C ASP A 179 25.13 18.53 1.64
N GLY A 180 24.44 17.39 1.48
CA GLY A 180 24.60 16.21 2.33
C GLY A 180 23.81 16.27 3.64
N GLY A 181 23.04 17.34 3.86
CA GLY A 181 22.16 17.51 5.01
C GLY A 181 20.88 16.68 4.93
N CYS A 182 20.03 16.80 5.96
CA CYS A 182 18.73 16.14 6.02
C CYS A 182 17.58 17.11 6.35
N VAL A 183 17.87 18.42 6.37
CA VAL A 183 16.91 19.43 6.80
C VAL A 183 15.81 19.61 5.75
N GLY A 184 16.18 19.66 4.47
CA GLY A 184 15.24 19.75 3.36
C GLY A 184 14.41 18.48 3.23
N THR A 185 15.05 17.31 3.24
CA THR A 185 14.36 16.01 3.26
C THR A 185 13.38 15.91 4.42
N ALA A 186 13.75 16.30 5.64
CA ALA A 186 12.83 16.33 6.79
C ALA A 186 11.71 17.35 6.61
N GLY A 187 12.02 18.53 6.06
CA GLY A 187 11.07 19.59 5.77
C GLY A 187 9.92 19.13 4.89
N ARG A 188 10.16 18.29 3.87
CA ARG A 188 9.10 17.77 2.96
C ARG A 188 8.02 16.96 3.67
N TRP A 189 8.30 16.44 4.86
CA TRP A 189 7.35 15.70 5.69
C TRP A 189 6.70 16.57 6.77
N ALA A 190 7.13 17.81 6.92
CA ALA A 190 6.47 18.78 7.79
C ALA A 190 5.33 19.47 7.02
N PRO A 191 4.24 19.86 7.72
CA PRO A 191 3.21 20.72 7.13
C PRO A 191 3.88 21.99 6.61
N GLN A 192 3.76 22.26 5.31
CA GLN A 192 4.25 23.52 4.74
C GLN A 192 3.27 24.63 5.11
N LEU A 193 3.80 25.77 5.57
CA LEU A 193 2.98 26.93 5.95
C LEU A 193 2.32 27.61 4.74
N ASP A 194 2.75 27.28 3.52
CA ASP A 194 2.30 27.94 2.30
C ASP A 194 2.18 26.93 1.15
N GLU A 195 0.97 26.38 0.97
CA GLU A 195 0.62 25.59 -0.22
C GLU A 195 0.33 26.47 -1.45
N SER A 196 0.62 27.78 -1.41
CA SER A 196 0.40 28.71 -2.54
C SER A 196 1.67 29.13 -3.28
N VAL A 197 2.82 28.54 -2.93
CA VAL A 197 4.10 28.79 -3.60
C VAL A 197 4.59 27.49 -4.25
N ASP A 198 3.88 27.11 -5.32
CA ASP A 198 4.48 26.41 -6.45
C ASP A 198 5.16 27.44 -7.37
#